data_AF-A0A832SNN0-F1
#
_entry.id   AF-A0A832SNN0-F1
#
_cell.length_a   1.000
_cell.length_b   1.000
_cell.length_c   1.000
_cell.angle_alpha   90.00
_cell.angle_beta   90.00
_cell.angle_gamma   90.00
#
_symmetry.space_group_name_H-M   'P 1'
#
loop_
_entity.id
_entity.type
_entity.pdbx_description
1 polymer ?
#
loop_
_entity_poly.entity_id
_entity_poly.type
_entity_poly.pdbx_seq_one_letter_code
_entity_poly.pdbx_strand_id
1 'polypeptide(L)'
;MKVSITCDDEYEAQKLMSLIFIKEEKQTYIRSILNIIQNEVVISLKDRSAHSIVLKDEENVEKFADFIQSVIDKEHNLVSTKKIKSIIEIIKE
;
A
#
# COMPACT_ATOMS: atom_id res chain seq x y z
N MET A 1 -12.66 -4.32 -6.72
CA MET A 1 -11.59 -3.93 -7.67
C MET A 1 -10.25 -4.55 -7.25
N LYS A 2 -9.41 -4.96 -8.20
CA LYS A 2 -8.08 -5.56 -7.95
C LYS A 2 -6.98 -4.69 -8.57
N VAL A 3 -5.87 -4.51 -7.85
CA VAL A 3 -4.64 -3.92 -8.38
C VAL A 3 -3.44 -4.82 -8.06
N SER A 4 -2.41 -4.75 -8.89
CA SER A 4 -1.12 -5.37 -8.64
C SER A 4 -0.04 -4.29 -8.59
N ILE A 5 0.69 -4.21 -7.48
CA ILE A 5 1.76 -3.25 -7.24
C ILE A 5 3.08 -4.01 -7.15
N THR A 6 4.07 -3.59 -7.93
CA THR A 6 5.42 -4.17 -7.90
C THR A 6 6.33 -3.28 -7.06
N CYS A 7 6.88 -3.85 -6.00
CA CYS A 7 7.89 -3.20 -5.15
C CYS A 7 9.29 -3.35 -5.76
N ASP A 8 10.25 -2.54 -5.29
CA ASP A 8 11.63 -2.61 -5.76
C ASP A 8 12.24 -4.00 -5.57
N ASP A 9 12.00 -4.59 -4.39
CA ASP A 9 12.40 -5.94 -4.06
C ASP A 9 11.36 -6.70 -3.20
N GLU A 10 11.70 -7.93 -2.81
CA GLU A 10 10.83 -8.75 -1.96
C GLU A 10 10.73 -8.23 -0.51
N TYR A 11 11.71 -7.46 -0.04
CA TYR A 11 11.74 -6.89 1.30
C TYR A 11 10.76 -5.73 1.40
N GLU A 12 10.78 -4.81 0.44
CA GLU A 12 9.82 -3.70 0.34
C GLU A 12 8.39 -4.23 0.14
N ALA A 13 8.20 -5.31 -0.63
CA ALA A 13 6.90 -5.96 -0.73
C ALA A 13 6.42 -6.57 0.61
N GLN A 14 7.35 -7.11 1.40
CA GLN A 14 7.01 -7.65 2.71
C GLN A 14 6.64 -6.55 3.71
N LYS A 15 7.39 -5.45 3.67
CA LYS A 15 7.16 -4.24 4.47
C LYS A 15 5.80 -3.64 4.15
N LEU A 16 5.47 -3.44 2.87
CA LEU A 16 4.15 -2.91 2.50
C LEU A 16 3.01 -3.87 2.92
N MET A 17 3.20 -5.19 2.78
CA MET A 17 2.21 -6.16 3.25
C MET A 17 1.92 -6.08 4.75
N SER A 18 2.92 -5.84 5.60
CA SER A 18 2.71 -5.72 7.04
C SER A 18 2.04 -4.41 7.44
N LEU A 19 2.03 -3.41 6.56
CA LEU A 19 1.47 -2.08 6.82
C LEU A 19 0.10 -1.85 6.19
N ILE A 20 -0.18 -2.47 5.05
CA ILE A 20 -1.35 -2.14 4.24
C ILE A 20 -2.66 -2.71 4.79
N PHE A 21 -2.64 -3.89 5.41
CA PHE A 21 -3.86 -4.62 5.76
C PHE A 21 -3.76 -5.36 7.08
N ILE A 22 -4.68 -5.03 8.01
CA ILE A 22 -4.88 -5.79 9.25
C ILE A 22 -6.03 -6.75 9.01
N LYS A 23 -5.71 -8.03 8.87
CA LYS A 23 -6.65 -9.09 8.50
C LYS A 23 -7.81 -9.25 9.47
N GLU A 24 -7.58 -9.04 10.77
CA GLU A 24 -8.59 -9.16 11.82
C GLU A 24 -9.66 -8.07 11.72
N GLU A 25 -9.26 -6.85 11.35
CA GLU A 25 -10.14 -5.69 11.28
C GLU A 25 -10.68 -5.40 9.87
N LYS A 26 -10.17 -6.11 8.85
CA LYS A 26 -10.40 -5.83 7.41
C LYS A 26 -10.19 -4.36 7.04
N GLN A 27 -9.28 -3.69 7.73
CA GLN A 27 -8.98 -2.29 7.53
C GLN A 27 -7.53 -2.08 7.15
N THR A 28 -7.26 -0.97 6.48
CA THR A 28 -5.90 -0.50 6.32
C THR A 28 -5.37 0.08 7.64
N TYR A 29 -4.09 -0.13 7.89
CA TYR A 29 -3.37 0.54 8.98
C TYR A 29 -2.71 1.85 8.50
N ILE A 30 -2.72 2.09 7.20
CA ILE A 30 -2.28 3.35 6.58
C ILE A 30 -3.30 4.43 6.89
N ARG A 31 -2.81 5.57 7.38
CA ARG A 31 -3.61 6.74 7.69
C ARG A 31 -3.59 7.77 6.55
N SER A 32 -2.44 8.00 5.93
CA SER A 32 -2.29 8.93 4.81
C SER A 32 -0.99 8.69 4.04
N ILE A 33 -0.92 9.16 2.81
CA ILE A 33 0.35 9.41 2.11
C ILE A 33 0.87 10.76 2.58
N LEU A 34 2.14 10.82 2.99
CA LEU A 34 2.81 12.05 3.45
C LEU A 34 3.62 12.70 2.33
N ASN A 35 4.27 11.90 1.49
CA ASN A 35 5.08 12.39 0.39
C ASN A 35 5.30 11.29 -0.67
N ILE A 36 5.64 11.72 -1.89
CA ILE A 36 6.07 10.85 -2.99
C ILE A 36 7.37 11.43 -3.55
N ILE A 37 8.40 10.60 -3.68
CA ILE A 37 9.72 10.99 -4.17
C ILE A 37 10.16 9.93 -5.19
N GLN A 38 10.07 10.24 -6.49
CA GLN A 38 10.30 9.25 -7.56
C GLN A 38 9.47 7.98 -7.32
N ASN A 39 10.12 6.82 -7.22
CA ASN A 39 9.50 5.54 -6.96
C ASN A 39 9.28 5.23 -5.46
N GLU A 40 9.51 6.18 -4.56
CA GLU A 40 9.32 6.02 -3.11
C GLU A 40 8.03 6.70 -2.62
N VAL A 41 7.26 6.00 -1.80
CA VAL A 41 6.06 6.52 -1.13
C VAL A 41 6.28 6.56 0.37
N VAL A 42 6.11 7.73 0.98
CA VAL A 42 6.15 7.90 2.43
C VAL A 42 4.72 7.88 2.96
N ILE A 43 4.40 6.94 3.83
CA ILE A 43 3.07 6.76 4.43
C ILE A 43 3.10 6.99 5.95
N SER A 44 2.02 7.57 6.48
CA SER A 44 1.75 7.59 7.91
C SER A 44 0.82 6.45 8.29
N LEU A 45 1.05 5.88 9.47
CA LEU A 45 0.20 4.82 10.04
C LEU A 45 -0.72 5.37 11.12
N LYS A 46 -1.70 4.56 11.55
CA LYS A 46 -2.64 4.93 12.62
C LYS A 46 -1.95 5.22 13.96
N ASP A 47 -0.81 4.59 14.25
CA ASP A 47 0.02 4.89 15.44
C ASP A 47 0.91 6.13 15.30
N ARG A 48 0.79 6.87 14.18
CA ARG A 48 1.54 8.09 13.86
C ARG A 48 3.01 7.87 13.51
N SER A 49 3.48 6.64 13.40
CA SER A 49 4.76 6.36 12.76
C SER A 49 4.69 6.65 11.26
N ALA A 50 5.86 6.90 10.67
CA ALA A 50 6.02 7.12 9.23
C ALA A 50 7.00 6.11 8.66
N HIS A 51 6.67 5.56 7.50
CA HIS A 51 7.49 4.58 6.80
C HIS A 51 7.56 4.93 5.33
N SER A 52 8.74 4.77 4.73
CA SER A 52 8.88 4.77 3.28
C SER A 52 8.65 3.38 2.70
N ILE A 53 8.19 3.31 1.47
CA ILE A 53 8.13 2.10 0.66
C ILE A 53 8.69 2.41 -0.71
N VAL A 54 9.69 1.65 -1.16
CA VAL A 54 10.26 1.80 -2.50
C VAL A 54 9.57 0.84 -3.46
N LEU A 55 8.95 1.41 -4.49
CA LEU A 55 8.28 0.68 -5.55
C LEU A 55 9.19 0.51 -6.76
N LYS A 56 8.81 -0.35 -7.70
CA LYS A 56 9.64 -0.64 -8.88
C LYS A 56 9.91 0.61 -9.73
N ASP A 57 8.91 1.47 -9.88
CA ASP A 57 8.93 2.66 -10.72
C ASP A 57 7.80 3.63 -10.33
N GLU A 58 7.82 4.83 -10.90
CA GLU A 58 6.82 5.88 -10.67
C GLU A 58 5.41 5.45 -11.10
N GLU A 59 5.28 4.58 -12.11
CA GLU A 59 3.98 4.05 -12.54
C GLU A 59 3.33 3.19 -11.43
N ASN A 60 4.13 2.39 -10.72
CA ASN A 60 3.65 1.64 -9.56
C ASN A 60 3.29 2.56 -8.38
N VAL A 61 3.97 3.69 -8.23
CA VAL A 61 3.62 4.72 -7.24
C VAL A 61 2.26 5.32 -7.54
N GLU A 62 2.03 5.79 -8.77
CA GLU A 62 0.75 6.37 -9.17
C GLU A 62 -0.40 5.37 -8.98
N LYS A 63 -0.22 4.13 -9.43
CA LYS A 63 -1.21 3.06 -9.24
C LYS A 63 -1.51 2.78 -7.78
N PHE A 64 -0.48 2.75 -6.93
CA PHE A 64 -0.67 2.51 -5.50
C PHE A 64 -1.38 3.67 -4.83
N ALA A 65 -0.94 4.90 -5.11
CA ALA A 65 -1.48 6.12 -4.53
C ALA A 65 -2.96 6.28 -4.89
N ASP A 66 -3.33 6.16 -6.16
CA ASP A 66 -4.71 6.19 -6.62
C ASP A 66 -5.56 5.10 -5.95
N PHE A 67 -5.03 3.87 -5.90
CA PHE A 67 -5.78 2.76 -5.33
C PHE A 67 -6.03 2.92 -3.83
N ILE A 68 -5.03 3.32 -3.05
CA ILE A 68 -5.12 3.41 -1.59
C ILE A 68 -5.86 4.66 -1.13
N GLN A 69 -5.88 5.73 -1.91
CA GLN A 69 -6.54 6.98 -1.54
C GLN A 69 -8.03 6.77 -1.24
N SER A 70 -8.76 6.06 -2.10
CA SER A 70 -10.18 5.78 -1.85
C SER A 70 -10.42 4.89 -0.61
N VAL A 71 -9.42 4.11 -0.20
CA VAL A 71 -9.49 3.29 1.02
C VAL A 71 -9.27 4.17 2.26
N ILE A 72 -8.32 5.09 2.18
CA ILE A 72 -8.05 6.09 3.24
C ILE A 72 -9.27 6.99 3.44
N ASP A 73 -9.91 7.42 2.35
CA ASP A 73 -11.11 8.26 2.34
C ASP A 73 -12.39 7.48 2.72
N LYS A 74 -12.26 6.18 3.00
CA LYS A 74 -13.35 5.27 3.42
C LYS A 74 -14.46 5.10 2.39
N GLU A 75 -14.17 5.38 1.12
CA GLU A 75 -15.08 5.07 0.01
C GLU A 75 -15.13 3.57 -0.27
N HIS A 76 -14.00 2.89 -0.07
CA HIS A 76 -13.85 1.46 -0.31
C HIS A 76 -13.16 0.77 0.87
N ASN A 77 -13.48 -0.52 1.08
CA ASN A 77 -12.82 -1.33 2.12
C ASN A 77 -11.83 -2.31 1.51
N LEU A 78 -10.71 -2.58 2.20
CA LEU A 78 -9.80 -3.64 1.78
C LEU A 78 -10.42 -5.01 2.08
N VAL A 79 -10.42 -5.87 1.07
CA VAL A 79 -10.98 -7.23 1.15
C VAL A 79 -9.88 -8.25 1.40
N SER A 80 -8.77 -8.13 0.64
CA SER A 80 -7.66 -9.06 0.74
C SER A 80 -6.39 -8.53 0.10
N THR A 81 -5.28 -9.13 0.51
CA THR A 81 -3.94 -8.83 0.02
C THR A 81 -3.12 -10.11 -0.11
N LYS A 82 -2.30 -10.22 -1.15
CA LYS A 82 -1.43 -11.38 -1.39
C LYS A 82 -0.07 -10.94 -1.92
N LYS A 83 1.02 -11.44 -1.33
CA LYS A 83 2.40 -11.27 -1.83
C LYS A 83 2.78 -12.41 -2.77
N ILE A 84 3.43 -12.07 -3.88
CA ILE A 84 4.06 -12.98 -4.85
C ILE A 84 5.41 -12.38 -5.22
N LYS A 85 6.50 -12.82 -4.56
CA LYS A 85 7.82 -12.19 -4.65
C LYS A 85 7.73 -10.69 -4.32
N SER A 86 8.20 -9.81 -5.20
CA SER A 86 8.11 -8.35 -5.05
C SER A 86 6.75 -7.76 -5.44
N ILE A 87 5.79 -8.58 -5.87
CA ILE A 87 4.45 -8.12 -6.29
C ILE A 87 3.46 -8.29 -5.15
N ILE A 88 2.62 -7.28 -4.93
CA ILE A 88 1.46 -7.34 -4.04
C ILE A 88 0.20 -7.19 -4.86
N GLU A 89 -0.71 -8.16 -4.71
CA GLU A 89 -2.08 -8.07 -5.21
C GLU A 89 -2.99 -7.58 -4.10
N ILE A 90 -3.76 -6.52 -4.36
CA ILE A 90 -4.66 -5.89 -3.39
C ILE A 90 -6.06 -5.86 -3.98
N ILE A 91 -7.06 -6.23 -3.17
CA ILE A 91 -8.47 -6.20 -3.55
C ILE A 91 -9.22 -5.28 -2.59
N LYS A 92 -9.99 -4.33 -3.14
CA LYS A 92 -10.93 -3.46 -2.42
C LYS A 92 -12.36 -3.66 -2.92
N GLU A 93 -13.36 -3.40 -2.11
CA GLU A 93 -14.79 -3.38 -2.47
C GLU A 93 -15.38 -1.98 -2.38
#